data_AF-A0A9X8DZJ5-F1
#
_entry.id   AF-A0A9X8DZJ5-F1
#
_cell.length_a   1.000
_cell.length_b   1.000
_cell.length_c   1.000
_cell.angle_alpha   90.00
_cell.angle_beta   90.00
_cell.angle_gamma   90.00
#
_symmetry.space_group_name_H-M   'P 1'
#
loop_
_entity.id
_entity.type
_entity.pdbx_description
1 polymer ?
#
loop_
_entity_poly.entity_id
_entity_poly.type
_entity_poly.pdbx_seq_one_letter_code
_entity_poly.pdbx_strand_id
1 'polypeptide(L)'
;MADLMTQTFGDRLYIDDLTNDGSVLPSPHALQYKFLLKGKQGQADDTTTGEYSDMDDDVDDDDSADVVLHKISTKTKKQPPPTGKTKKLAADRKLAFAAYNRTHLSRVYPSGLRVDSSNYNPVMGWGTGSQLVALNYQTADVCVELFLEILQVLRIA
;
A
#
# COMPACT_ATOMS: atom_id res chain seq x y z
N MET A 1 5.34 15.24 18.47
CA MET A 1 4.47 15.13 17.27
C MET A 1 3.07 14.65 17.65
N ALA A 2 2.92 13.63 18.49
CA ALA A 2 1.61 13.19 18.98
C ALA A 2 0.75 14.33 19.54
N ASP A 3 1.28 15.16 20.46
CA ASP A 3 0.52 16.28 21.05
C ASP A 3 0.04 17.30 20.01
N LEU A 4 0.88 17.62 19.02
CA LEU A 4 0.52 18.52 17.92
C LEU A 4 -0.59 17.93 17.06
N MET A 5 -0.56 16.62 16.79
CA MET A 5 -1.59 15.93 16.01
C MET A 5 -2.91 15.91 16.78
N THR A 6 -2.88 15.60 18.07
CA THR A 6 -4.07 15.64 18.93
C THR A 6 -4.64 17.05 19.04
N GLN A 7 -3.80 18.08 19.18
CA GLN A 7 -4.23 19.46 19.25
C GLN A 7 -4.81 19.98 17.93
N THR A 8 -4.22 19.57 16.81
CA THR A 8 -4.59 20.06 15.46
C THR A 8 -5.79 19.32 14.89
N PHE A 9 -5.81 17.99 15.00
CA PHE A 9 -6.86 17.16 14.42
C PHE A 9 -7.97 16.84 15.41
N GLY A 10 -7.70 16.86 16.72
CA GLY A 10 -8.72 16.71 17.76
C GLY A 10 -9.62 15.49 17.56
N ASP A 11 -10.92 15.75 17.47
CA ASP A 11 -11.99 14.77 17.24
C ASP A 11 -11.99 14.16 15.83
N ARG A 12 -11.25 14.75 14.89
CA ARG A 12 -11.07 14.19 13.54
C ARG A 12 -10.00 13.11 13.50
N LEU A 13 -9.17 12.97 14.53
CA LEU A 13 -8.21 11.88 14.59
C LEU A 13 -8.93 10.56 14.87
N TYR A 14 -8.73 9.56 14.01
CA TYR A 14 -9.24 8.21 14.25
C TYR A 14 -8.32 7.49 15.23
N ILE A 15 -8.88 7.04 16.34
CA ILE A 15 -8.21 6.21 17.34
C ILE A 15 -9.06 4.94 17.43
N ASP A 16 -8.46 3.79 17.14
CA ASP A 16 -9.16 2.50 17.20
C ASP A 16 -9.71 2.27 18.62
N ASP A 17 -11.00 2.00 18.70
CA ASP A 17 -11.61 1.49 19.92
C ASP A 17 -11.20 0.03 20.06
N LEU A 18 -10.73 -0.36 21.25
CA LEU A 18 -10.26 -1.72 21.59
C LEU A 18 -11.32 -2.84 21.40
N THR A 19 -12.51 -2.49 20.92
CA THR A 19 -13.67 -3.35 20.69
C THR A 19 -13.66 -4.04 19.33
N ASN A 20 -12.92 -3.53 18.35
CA ASN A 20 -12.80 -4.16 17.05
C ASN A 20 -11.68 -5.22 17.08
N ASP A 21 -12.00 -6.45 16.68
CA ASP A 21 -11.03 -7.55 16.60
C ASP A 21 -9.99 -7.36 15.50
N GLY A 22 -10.13 -6.29 14.71
CA GLY A 22 -9.24 -5.92 13.62
C GLY A 22 -9.35 -6.86 12.43
N SER A 23 -10.45 -7.62 12.33
CA SER A 23 -10.69 -8.56 11.25
C SER A 23 -11.09 -7.87 9.94
N VAL A 24 -11.73 -6.70 10.03
CA VAL A 24 -12.24 -5.95 8.87
C VAL A 24 -11.95 -4.46 9.02
N LEU A 25 -11.45 -3.85 7.94
CA LEU A 25 -11.22 -2.41 7.86
C LEU A 25 -12.56 -1.66 7.75
N PRO A 26 -12.72 -0.52 8.44
CA PRO A 26 -13.93 0.29 8.33
C PRO A 26 -14.14 0.77 6.88
N SER A 27 -15.40 0.96 6.49
CA SER A 27 -15.73 1.50 5.17
C SER A 27 -15.31 2.98 5.05
N PRO A 28 -15.08 3.49 3.83
CA PRO A 28 -14.80 4.90 3.62
C PRO A 28 -15.85 5.85 4.22
N HIS A 29 -17.13 5.45 4.19
CA HIS A 29 -18.22 6.24 4.78
C HIS A 29 -18.14 6.28 6.31
N ALA A 30 -17.74 5.17 6.96
CA ALA A 30 -17.54 5.14 8.41
C ALA A 30 -16.35 6.00 8.85
N LEU A 31 -15.37 6.21 7.96
CA LEU A 31 -14.17 7.02 8.20
C LEU A 31 -14.29 8.45 7.65
N GLN A 32 -15.49 8.87 7.26
CA GLN A 32 -15.69 10.17 6.65
C GLN A 32 -15.23 11.29 7.60
N TYR A 33 -14.40 12.20 7.08
CA TYR A 33 -13.77 13.30 7.83
C TYR A 33 -12.82 12.88 8.96
N LYS A 34 -12.37 11.62 8.96
CA LYS A 34 -11.39 11.12 9.93
C LYS A 34 -9.99 11.02 9.33
N PHE A 35 -8.98 11.40 10.12
CA PHE A 35 -7.57 11.20 9.81
C PHE A 35 -7.09 9.91 10.47
N LEU A 36 -6.63 8.96 9.65
CA LEU A 36 -6.04 7.72 10.13
C LEU A 36 -4.51 7.85 10.15
N LEU A 37 -3.89 7.30 11.19
CA LEU A 37 -2.43 7.28 11.30
C LEU A 37 -1.90 5.89 10.95
N LYS A 38 -1.07 5.84 9.91
CA LYS A 38 -0.29 4.65 9.57
C LYS A 38 1.14 4.84 10.10
N GLY A 39 1.58 3.95 10.99
CA GLY A 39 2.93 3.96 11.55
C GLY A 39 3.31 2.61 12.15
N LYS A 40 4.56 2.48 12.60
CA LYS A 40 4.99 1.29 13.36
C LYS A 40 4.31 1.34 14.73
N GLN A 41 3.51 0.32 15.04
CA GLN A 41 2.95 0.16 16.38
C GLN A 41 4.07 -0.30 17.33
N GLY A 42 4.09 0.25 18.55
CA GLY A 42 5.09 -0.11 19.57
C GLY A 42 5.14 -1.63 19.77
N GLN A 43 6.34 -2.19 19.78
CA GLN A 43 6.58 -3.63 19.78
C GLN A 43 6.27 -4.21 21.16
N ALA A 44 5.30 -5.13 21.26
CA ALA A 44 5.48 -6.30 22.12
C ALA A 44 6.22 -7.31 21.26
N ASP A 45 7.33 -7.85 21.74
CA ASP A 45 8.26 -8.67 20.97
C ASP A 45 7.57 -9.84 20.24
N ASP A 46 7.33 -9.69 18.94
CA ASP A 46 7.36 -10.78 17.97
C ASP A 46 8.05 -10.24 16.71
N THR A 47 9.37 -10.48 16.65
CA THR A 47 10.17 -10.28 15.45
C THR A 47 9.64 -11.19 14.37
N THR A 48 8.79 -10.65 13.50
CA THR A 48 8.67 -11.14 12.12
C THR A 48 8.46 -9.94 11.21
N THR A 49 9.55 -9.20 11.00
CA THR A 49 9.80 -8.52 9.73
C THR A 49 9.58 -9.57 8.65
N GLY A 50 8.47 -9.45 7.91
CA GLY A 50 8.29 -10.24 6.72
C GLY A 50 9.30 -9.71 5.71
N GLU A 51 10.46 -10.35 5.65
CA GLU A 51 11.40 -10.18 4.56
C GLU A 51 10.72 -10.70 3.28
N TYR A 52 10.12 -9.80 2.53
CA TYR A 52 10.21 -9.91 1.09
C TYR A 52 11.54 -9.28 0.79
N SER A 53 12.55 -10.12 0.63
CA SER A 53 13.79 -9.69 0.00
C SER A 53 13.40 -8.96 -1.28
N ASP A 54 13.87 -7.72 -1.41
CA ASP A 54 14.07 -7.07 -2.70
C ASP A 54 14.66 -8.15 -3.62
N MET A 55 13.81 -8.72 -4.47
CA MET A 55 14.27 -9.61 -5.50
C MET A 55 14.37 -8.72 -6.70
N ASP A 56 15.62 -8.34 -6.98
CA ASP A 56 16.05 -7.75 -8.23
C ASP A 56 15.41 -8.56 -9.36
N ASP A 57 14.28 -8.05 -9.86
CA ASP A 57 13.80 -8.43 -11.17
C ASP A 57 14.83 -7.81 -12.11
N ASP A 58 15.81 -8.61 -12.56
CA ASP A 58 16.66 -8.35 -13.73
C ASP A 58 15.75 -8.28 -14.98
N VAL A 59 14.88 -7.30 -14.99
CA VAL A 59 14.10 -6.83 -16.12
C VAL A 59 14.59 -5.40 -16.30
N ASP A 60 15.43 -5.20 -17.33
CA ASP A 60 15.86 -3.90 -17.84
C ASP A 60 14.66 -3.10 -18.40
N ASP A 61 13.60 -2.93 -17.62
CA ASP A 61 12.47 -2.05 -17.92
C ASP A 61 12.47 -0.93 -16.87
N ASP A 62 12.76 0.28 -17.34
CA ASP A 62 12.68 1.58 -16.65
C ASP A 62 11.28 1.92 -16.09
N ASP A 63 10.41 0.92 -15.91
CA ASP A 63 9.03 0.97 -15.46
C ASP A 63 8.81 0.22 -14.12
N SER A 64 9.88 -0.23 -13.45
CA SER A 64 9.74 -0.94 -12.18
C SER A 64 9.16 -0.02 -11.07
N ALA A 65 8.12 -0.54 -10.42
CA ALA A 65 7.55 0.00 -9.20
C ALA A 65 8.05 -0.85 -8.05
N ASP A 66 8.70 -0.24 -7.06
CA ASP A 66 9.14 -0.96 -5.87
C ASP A 66 7.90 -1.29 -5.01
N VAL A 67 7.58 -2.58 -4.90
CA VAL A 67 6.47 -3.06 -4.08
C VAL A 67 6.91 -3.11 -2.62
N VAL A 68 6.89 -1.97 -1.93
CA VAL A 68 7.20 -1.91 -0.50
C VAL A 68 5.95 -2.22 0.33
N LEU A 69 5.76 -3.52 0.65
CA LEU A 69 4.68 -4.01 1.51
C LEU A 69 4.76 -3.43 2.92
N HIS A 70 3.78 -2.59 3.28
CA HIS A 70 3.57 -2.18 4.66
C HIS A 70 2.28 -2.77 5.21
N LYS A 71 2.38 -3.61 6.25
CA LYS A 71 1.23 -4.17 6.98
C LYS A 71 0.33 -3.04 7.50
N ILE A 72 -0.90 -2.99 7.02
CA ILE A 72 -2.04 -2.44 7.77
C ILE A 72 -2.64 -3.68 8.45
N SER A 73 -2.37 -3.82 9.75
CA SER A 73 -2.60 -5.03 10.54
C SER A 73 -4.07 -5.44 10.53
N THR A 74 -4.39 -6.56 9.87
CA THR A 74 -5.48 -7.42 10.35
C THR A 74 -4.87 -8.48 11.25
N LYS A 75 -5.45 -8.74 12.42
CA LYS A 75 -5.07 -9.89 13.25
C LYS A 75 -5.64 -11.17 12.64
N THR A 76 -5.29 -11.47 11.39
CA THR A 76 -5.57 -12.77 10.77
C THR A 76 -4.33 -13.65 10.83
N LYS A 77 -4.53 -14.95 11.10
CA LYS A 77 -3.46 -15.95 11.22
C LYS A 77 -2.45 -15.82 10.08
N LYS A 78 -1.14 -15.81 10.42
CA LYS A 78 0.02 -15.80 9.52
C LYS A 78 -0.21 -16.71 8.30
N GLN A 79 -0.67 -16.15 7.19
CA GLN A 79 -0.44 -16.74 5.87
C GLN A 79 0.58 -15.87 5.14
N PRO A 80 1.85 -16.28 5.10
CA PRO A 80 2.76 -15.70 4.12
C PRO A 80 2.23 -16.04 2.72
N PRO A 81 2.34 -15.14 1.74
CA PRO A 81 2.04 -15.48 0.36
C PRO A 81 2.94 -16.62 -0.10
N PRO A 82 2.46 -17.45 -1.06
CA PRO A 82 3.12 -18.69 -1.41
C PRO A 82 4.54 -18.45 -1.94
N THR A 83 5.54 -18.86 -1.16
CA THR A 83 6.96 -18.95 -1.53
C THR A 83 7.27 -20.32 -2.12
N GLY A 84 6.72 -20.62 -3.30
CA GLY A 84 6.98 -21.88 -4.01
C GLY A 84 7.97 -21.69 -5.16
N LYS A 85 9.15 -22.32 -5.11
CA LYS A 85 10.15 -22.29 -6.20
C LYS A 85 9.66 -23.06 -7.44
N THR A 86 9.11 -22.38 -8.45
CA THR A 86 8.78 -23.00 -9.76
C THR A 86 8.65 -21.97 -10.88
N LYS A 87 9.29 -22.15 -12.04
CA LYS A 87 9.36 -21.16 -13.14
C LYS A 87 8.03 -20.81 -13.85
N LYS A 88 6.87 -21.24 -13.32
CA LYS A 88 5.51 -20.80 -13.70
C LYS A 88 5.03 -19.55 -12.93
N LEU A 89 5.92 -18.95 -12.14
CA LEU A 89 5.59 -18.21 -10.93
C LEU A 89 5.04 -16.78 -11.08
N ALA A 90 5.35 -16.04 -12.16
CA ALA A 90 5.05 -14.61 -12.18
C ALA A 90 3.53 -14.31 -12.24
N ALA A 91 2.80 -15.01 -13.10
CA ALA A 91 1.35 -14.85 -13.22
C ALA A 91 0.62 -15.36 -11.95
N ASP A 92 1.04 -16.52 -11.44
CA ASP A 92 0.50 -17.10 -10.21
C ASP A 92 0.75 -16.19 -8.99
N ARG A 93 1.90 -15.50 -8.94
CA ARG A 93 2.23 -14.52 -7.91
C ARG A 93 1.38 -13.25 -8.02
N LYS A 94 1.17 -12.72 -9.23
CA LYS A 94 0.28 -11.56 -9.45
C LYS A 94 -1.14 -11.87 -8.99
N LEU A 95 -1.64 -13.08 -9.29
CA LEU A 95 -2.97 -13.52 -8.85
C LEU A 95 -3.04 -13.70 -7.33
N ALA A 96 -2.00 -14.27 -6.70
CA ALA A 96 -1.93 -14.40 -5.25
C ALA A 96 -1.90 -13.04 -4.55
N PHE A 97 -1.18 -12.07 -5.11
CA PHE A 97 -1.13 -10.71 -4.58
C PHE A 97 -2.47 -9.98 -4.72
N ALA A 98 -3.14 -10.14 -5.87
CA ALA A 98 -4.51 -9.65 -6.05
C ALA A 98 -5.49 -10.27 -5.05
N ALA A 99 -5.34 -11.56 -4.72
CA ALA A 99 -6.14 -12.22 -3.69
C ALA A 99 -5.85 -11.67 -2.29
N TYR A 100 -4.57 -11.40 -1.96
CA TYR A 100 -4.16 -10.78 -0.69
C TYR A 100 -4.78 -9.38 -0.51
N ASN A 101 -4.80 -8.57 -1.57
CA ASN A 101 -5.36 -7.22 -1.57
C ASN A 101 -6.89 -7.16 -1.38
N ARG A 102 -7.59 -8.30 -1.35
CA ARG A 102 -9.03 -8.33 -1.03
C ARG A 102 -9.33 -8.04 0.43
N THR A 103 -8.40 -8.35 1.33
CA THR A 103 -8.58 -8.17 2.78
C THR A 103 -7.50 -7.30 3.41
N HIS A 104 -6.51 -6.88 2.62
CA HIS A 104 -5.38 -6.06 3.05
C HIS A 104 -5.20 -4.86 2.13
N LEU A 105 -4.70 -3.77 2.70
CA LEU A 105 -4.28 -2.61 1.94
C LEU A 105 -2.78 -2.69 1.65
N SER A 106 -2.41 -2.53 0.38
CA SER A 106 -1.02 -2.47 -0.07
C SER A 106 -0.69 -1.09 -0.61
N ARG A 107 0.51 -0.61 -0.27
CA ARG A 107 1.10 0.62 -0.80
C ARG A 107 2.30 0.29 -1.67
N VAL A 108 2.38 0.91 -2.84
CA VAL A 108 3.49 0.79 -3.79
C VAL A 108 4.08 2.18 -4.04
N TYR A 109 5.39 2.23 -4.30
CA TYR A 109 6.14 3.49 -4.44
C TYR A 109 7.02 3.45 -5.69
N PRO A 110 7.42 4.61 -6.23
CA PRO A 110 8.46 4.67 -7.25
C PRO A 110 9.78 4.11 -6.69
N SER A 111 10.61 3.56 -7.57
CA SER A 111 11.88 2.99 -7.14
C SER A 111 12.81 4.02 -6.53
N GLY A 112 13.56 3.62 -5.50
CA GLY A 112 14.57 4.47 -4.87
C GLY A 112 15.68 4.95 -5.82
N LEU A 113 15.85 4.27 -6.97
CA LEU A 113 16.79 4.65 -8.02
C LEU A 113 16.34 5.88 -8.82
N ARG A 114 15.06 6.25 -8.77
CA ARG A 114 14.49 7.43 -9.45
C ARG A 114 14.81 8.72 -8.70
N VAL A 115 16.10 9.07 -8.68
CA VAL A 115 16.61 10.29 -8.02
C VAL A 115 16.08 11.58 -8.65
N ASP A 116 15.62 11.51 -9.90
CA ASP A 116 14.97 12.59 -10.63
C ASP A 116 13.48 12.75 -10.29
N SER A 117 12.94 11.90 -9.41
CA SER A 117 11.51 11.85 -9.07
C SER A 117 10.60 11.48 -10.24
N SER A 118 11.10 10.77 -11.26
CA SER A 118 10.26 10.17 -12.30
C SER A 118 9.24 9.18 -11.69
N ASN A 119 8.13 8.96 -12.40
CA ASN A 119 7.07 8.04 -11.98
C ASN A 119 6.97 6.83 -12.89
N TYR A 120 6.63 5.68 -12.30
CA TYR A 120 6.23 4.47 -13.01
C TYR A 120 4.76 4.54 -13.43
N ASN A 121 4.35 3.66 -14.36
CA ASN A 121 2.96 3.55 -14.77
C ASN A 121 2.04 3.03 -13.64
N PRO A 122 1.06 3.83 -13.14
CA PRO A 122 0.22 3.46 -12.01
C PRO A 122 -0.71 2.26 -12.28
N VAL A 123 -1.02 1.98 -13.56
CA VAL A 123 -1.86 0.84 -13.97
C VAL A 123 -1.23 -0.50 -13.54
N MET A 124 0.10 -0.56 -13.47
CA MET A 124 0.81 -1.75 -13.02
C MET A 124 0.51 -2.08 -11.55
N GLY A 125 0.42 -1.07 -10.69
CA GLY A 125 0.01 -1.22 -9.29
C GLY A 125 -1.44 -1.68 -9.18
N TRP A 126 -2.36 -1.01 -9.87
CA TRP A 126 -3.79 -1.36 -9.86
C TRP A 126 -4.09 -2.73 -10.45
N GLY A 127 -3.36 -3.16 -11.49
CA GLY A 127 -3.51 -4.49 -12.09
C GLY A 127 -3.22 -5.65 -11.14
N THR A 128 -2.56 -5.37 -10.01
CA THR A 128 -2.31 -6.35 -8.94
C THR A 128 -3.22 -6.15 -7.71
N GLY A 129 -4.20 -5.24 -7.80
CA GLY A 129 -5.15 -4.92 -6.74
C GLY A 129 -4.63 -3.96 -5.66
N SER A 130 -3.46 -3.34 -5.84
CA SER A 130 -2.94 -2.37 -4.86
C SER A 130 -3.80 -1.12 -4.83
N GLN A 131 -4.15 -0.65 -3.63
CA GLN A 131 -5.06 0.48 -3.44
C GLN A 131 -4.32 1.80 -3.24
N LEU A 132 -3.12 1.77 -2.65
CA LEU A 132 -2.31 2.95 -2.36
C LEU A 132 -1.14 3.03 -3.35
N VAL A 133 -1.44 3.39 -4.60
CA VAL A 133 -0.44 3.59 -5.66
C VAL A 133 0.15 5.00 -5.53
N ALA A 134 1.33 5.12 -4.92
CA ALA A 134 1.95 6.42 -4.66
C ALA A 134 2.80 6.88 -5.84
N LEU A 135 2.66 8.16 -6.17
CA LEU A 135 3.41 8.87 -7.21
C LEU A 135 4.02 10.16 -6.64
N ASN A 136 5.05 10.65 -7.30
CA ASN A 136 5.69 11.94 -7.10
C ASN A 136 4.85 13.04 -7.78
N TYR A 137 3.90 13.61 -7.04
CA TYR A 137 2.99 14.65 -7.54
C TYR A 137 3.67 15.95 -7.98
N GLN A 138 4.90 16.21 -7.52
CA GLN A 138 5.68 17.37 -7.94
C GLN A 138 6.18 17.27 -9.39
N THR A 139 6.23 16.05 -9.96
CA THR A 139 6.66 15.79 -11.32
C THR A 139 5.42 15.71 -12.22
N ALA A 140 5.22 16.71 -13.07
CA ALA A 140 4.15 16.71 -14.06
C ALA A 140 4.55 15.82 -15.25
N ASP A 141 4.30 14.53 -15.13
CA ASP A 141 4.52 13.53 -16.18
C ASP A 141 3.22 12.82 -16.57
N VAL A 142 3.30 12.03 -17.64
CA VAL A 142 2.18 11.26 -18.19
C VAL A 142 1.59 10.30 -17.14
N CYS A 143 2.41 9.80 -16.20
CA CYS A 143 1.95 8.90 -15.16
C CYS A 143 1.04 9.60 -14.15
N VAL A 144 1.36 10.84 -13.75
CA VAL A 144 0.49 11.68 -12.91
C VAL A 144 -0.78 12.09 -13.66
N GLU A 145 -0.68 12.48 -14.94
CA GLU A 145 -1.85 12.81 -15.75
C GLU A 145 -2.82 11.63 -15.84
N LEU A 146 -2.32 10.44 -16.22
CA LEU A 146 -3.10 9.21 -16.27
C LEU A 146 -3.74 8.86 -14.92
N PHE A 147 -3.00 9.05 -13.82
CA PHE A 147 -3.51 8.81 -12.47
C PHE A 147 -4.72 9.70 -12.16
N LEU A 148 -4.60 11.00 -12.42
CA LEU A 148 -5.66 11.97 -12.15
C LEU A 148 -6.90 11.73 -13.03
N GLU A 149 -6.70 11.43 -14.32
CA GLU A 149 -7.80 11.13 -15.24
C GLU A 149 -8.60 9.91 -14.76
N ILE A 150 -7.91 8.84 -14.34
CA ILE A 150 -8.57 7.62 -13.86
C ILE A 150 -9.37 7.90 -12.58
N LEU A 151 -8.84 8.68 -11.65
CA LEU A 151 -9.57 9.06 -10.43
C LEU A 151 -10.83 9.89 -10.73
N GLN A 152 -10.78 10.78 -11.73
CA GLN A 152 -11.92 11.58 -12.15
C GLN A 152 -13.01 10.72 -12.80
N VAL A 153 -12.64 9.79 -13.69
CA VAL A 153 -13.60 8.87 -14.35
C VAL A 153 -14.31 8.00 -13.31
N LEU A 154 -13.57 7.51 -12.31
CA LEU A 154 -14.13 6.68 -11.25
C LEU A 154 -14.92 7.48 -10.19
N ARG A 155 -14.97 8.82 -10.29
CA ARG A 155 -15.60 9.74 -9.33
C ARG A 155 -15.10 9.54 -7.89
N ILE A 156 -13.80 9.30 -7.76
CA ILE A 156 -13.15 9.07 -6.46
C ILE A 156 -12.68 10.41 -5.82
N ALA A 157 -12.78 11.53 -6.53
CA ALA A 157 -12.38 12.87 -6.07
C ALA A 157 -13.57 13.81 -5.84
#